data_AF-A0A1V5P8Q9-F1
#
_entry.id   AF-A0A1V5P8Q9-F1
#
_cell.length_a   1.000
_cell.length_b   1.000
_cell.length_c   1.000
_cell.angle_alpha   90.00
_cell.angle_beta   90.00
_cell.angle_gamma   90.00
#
_symmetry.space_group_name_H-M   'P 1'
#
loop_
_entity.id
_entity.type
_entity.pdbx_description
1 polymer ?
#
loop_
_entity_poly.entity_id
_entity_poly.type
_entity_poly.pdbx_seq_one_letter_code
_entity_poly.pdbx_strand_id
1 'polypeptide(L)'
;MSNEIKCPRCGFISEGNFCVSCGTDLKSIIKKEEIDINEIEEKIIKIFNWLCHQSPQIQISRLCNKVASEFSDIDTATWEHIRIFLKGFKEGSRITKRYYRKVTIRKDETFKSLEDFFFKGPVEDEETKEFRVFRIASFITELTGLSETREEGSKEISEDFASVSDEALDSNLSTQDIILPEEKLEELKKEIPLPEGENIITVDKEKSFYEEDKPLPITSNWGYEPVPEGPDMHEEFDCRWQDITKKFKLIGARGRGKKHKHEATNCDDWFEFSKSNGWTIIAVSDGAGSHVYSRVGAKVSCQTAVDYLSKELKDHLIKEREDWSRETFKRDEQTGSFAEEDIEFVQKKLHEGIKKAYETVVAAALERENNPDYFNSLGRKLNLRDLSATLLVAVHTTVKYKDKDYSFGLTCQVGDGMTASVDTTGNLRLLGIPDSGEFSGETDFLTTKEKLEPENLMRKTFPYFWPIRALMIMTDGVADDYFPNDPGLLRLYGDLVLNGIIDIKGIDKEEIEKALSVTKLTTLEEVKKADYHNDGEQITKHGAFRIPVQSADKFAEKLGLSLQDLIKSPSLLLAGRKKLVGIKEEAGPEEKLRYWLDSYYVRGSFDDRTLVVLYREEDIL
;
A
#
# COMPACT_ATOMS: atom_id res chain seq x y z
N MET A 1 2.40 -49.87 27.54
CA MET A 1 2.70 -49.31 26.20
C MET A 1 1.51 -49.63 25.30
N SER A 2 0.47 -48.80 25.35
CA SER A 2 -0.52 -48.66 24.29
C SER A 2 -0.14 -47.37 23.57
N ASN A 3 0.26 -47.46 22.29
CA ASN A 3 0.51 -46.27 21.49
C ASN A 3 -0.85 -45.68 21.12
N GLU A 4 -1.27 -44.67 21.85
CA GLU A 4 -2.40 -43.82 21.47
C GLU A 4 -2.00 -43.06 20.19
N ILE A 5 -2.58 -43.44 19.05
CA ILE A 5 -2.38 -42.75 17.78
C ILE A 5 -3.54 -41.77 17.62
N LYS A 6 -3.21 -40.49 17.47
CA LYS A 6 -4.17 -39.44 17.15
C LYS A 6 -4.53 -39.52 15.67
N CYS A 7 -5.80 -39.64 15.34
CA CYS A 7 -6.25 -39.66 13.95
C CYS A 7 -5.97 -38.29 13.29
N PRO A 8 -5.20 -38.22 12.20
CA PRO A 8 -4.85 -36.95 11.56
C PRO A 8 -6.04 -36.23 10.93
N ARG A 9 -7.16 -36.94 10.68
CA ARG A 9 -8.36 -36.38 10.06
C ARG A 9 -9.31 -35.70 11.05
N CYS A 10 -9.44 -36.22 12.26
CA CYS A 10 -10.41 -35.69 13.24
C CYS A 10 -9.86 -35.49 14.66
N GLY A 11 -8.56 -35.77 14.88
CA GLY A 11 -7.89 -35.51 16.15
C GLY A 11 -8.28 -36.40 17.33
N PHE A 12 -9.18 -37.37 17.14
CA PHE A 12 -9.58 -38.31 18.18
C PHE A 12 -8.51 -39.38 18.43
N ILE A 13 -8.35 -39.78 19.70
CA ILE A 13 -7.44 -40.84 20.12
C ILE A 13 -8.11 -42.19 19.83
N SER A 14 -7.51 -43.00 18.95
CA SER A 14 -8.04 -44.32 18.63
C SER A 14 -7.29 -45.42 19.38
N GLU A 15 -8.03 -46.35 19.98
CA GLU A 15 -7.49 -47.64 20.42
C GLU A 15 -7.62 -48.67 19.28
N GLY A 16 -6.54 -48.84 18.50
CA GLY A 16 -6.46 -49.84 17.43
C GLY A 16 -6.21 -49.25 16.04
N ASN A 17 -6.33 -50.10 15.01
CA ASN A 17 -5.98 -49.75 13.62
C ASN A 17 -7.07 -48.99 12.86
N PHE A 18 -8.21 -48.68 13.49
CA PHE A 18 -9.31 -47.96 12.87
C PHE A 18 -9.78 -46.83 13.79
N CYS A 19 -9.99 -45.64 13.22
CA CYS A 19 -10.55 -44.52 13.96
C CYS A 19 -12.04 -44.76 14.22
N VAL A 20 -12.41 -44.94 15.49
CA VAL A 20 -13.79 -45.26 15.90
C VAL A 20 -14.78 -44.12 15.60
N SER A 21 -14.30 -42.88 15.50
CA SER A 21 -15.13 -41.69 15.24
C SER A 21 -15.46 -41.48 13.77
N CYS A 22 -14.54 -41.80 12.84
CA CYS A 22 -14.73 -41.50 11.41
C CYS A 22 -14.48 -42.71 10.48
N GLY A 23 -14.25 -43.90 11.03
CA GLY A 23 -14.09 -45.15 10.27
C GLY A 23 -12.78 -45.28 9.48
N THR A 24 -11.83 -44.36 9.65
CA THR A 24 -10.59 -44.34 8.85
C THR A 24 -9.63 -45.47 9.27
N ASP A 25 -9.17 -46.28 8.30
CA ASP A 25 -8.13 -47.31 8.51
C ASP A 25 -6.75 -46.64 8.61
N LEU A 26 -6.08 -46.80 9.75
CA LEU A 26 -4.80 -46.16 10.04
C LEU A 26 -3.61 -46.96 9.50
N LYS A 27 -3.79 -48.21 9.05
CA LYS A 27 -2.71 -49.02 8.45
C LYS A 27 -2.43 -48.66 7.00
N SER A 28 -3.44 -48.20 6.26
CA SER A 28 -3.26 -47.78 4.85
C SER A 28 -2.43 -46.51 4.71
N ILE A 29 -2.35 -45.69 5.77
CA ILE A 29 -1.55 -44.46 5.82
C ILE A 29 -0.05 -44.75 5.99
N ILE A 30 0.32 -45.96 6.46
CA ILE A 30 1.71 -46.37 6.68
C ILE A 30 2.12 -47.46 5.67
N LYS A 31 1.99 -47.19 4.38
CA LYS A 31 2.77 -47.92 3.37
C LYS A 31 4.09 -47.17 3.15
N LYS A 32 5.19 -47.81 3.56
CA LYS A 32 6.54 -47.40 3.18
C LYS A 32 6.75 -47.69 1.70
N GLU A 33 6.63 -46.69 0.84
CA GLU A 33 7.30 -46.70 -0.45
C GLU A 33 8.71 -46.14 -0.26
N GLU A 34 9.73 -46.85 -0.76
CA GLU A 34 11.10 -46.35 -0.80
C GLU A 34 11.16 -45.23 -1.83
N ILE A 35 11.18 -43.99 -1.34
CA ILE A 35 11.21 -42.79 -2.16
C ILE A 35 12.66 -42.51 -2.56
N ASP A 36 12.94 -42.42 -3.86
CA ASP A 36 14.25 -42.01 -4.36
C ASP A 36 14.41 -40.49 -4.23
N ILE A 37 15.27 -40.09 -3.30
CA ILE A 37 15.53 -38.68 -2.98
C ILE A 37 16.14 -37.94 -4.18
N ASN A 38 16.93 -38.62 -5.02
CA ASN A 38 17.55 -37.97 -6.18
C ASN A 38 16.48 -37.59 -7.22
N GLU A 39 15.44 -38.41 -7.37
CA GLU A 39 14.32 -38.12 -8.28
C GLU A 39 13.51 -36.91 -7.80
N ILE A 40 13.33 -36.78 -6.48
CA ILE A 40 12.69 -35.61 -5.86
C ILE A 40 13.53 -34.35 -6.08
N GLU A 41 14.84 -34.43 -5.87
CA GLU A 41 15.76 -33.30 -6.08
C GLU A 41 15.76 -32.84 -7.55
N GLU A 42 15.79 -33.77 -8.51
CA GLU A 42 15.70 -33.44 -9.94
C GLU A 42 14.39 -32.73 -10.31
N LYS A 43 13.25 -33.18 -9.74
CA LYS A 43 11.94 -32.54 -9.97
C LYS A 43 11.90 -31.13 -9.38
N ILE A 44 12.44 -30.93 -8.18
CA ILE A 44 12.54 -29.61 -7.55
C ILE A 44 13.36 -28.64 -8.40
N ILE A 45 14.52 -29.08 -8.91
CA ILE A 45 15.37 -28.26 -9.78
C ILE A 45 14.62 -27.85 -11.05
N LYS A 46 13.86 -28.77 -11.67
CA LYS A 46 13.07 -28.45 -12.88
C LYS A 46 11.97 -27.44 -12.61
N ILE A 47 11.23 -27.59 -11.50
CA ILE A 47 10.19 -26.64 -11.09
C ILE A 47 10.80 -25.24 -10.88
N PHE A 48 11.92 -25.15 -10.18
CA PHE A 48 12.51 -23.85 -9.84
C PHE A 48 13.16 -23.18 -11.05
N ASN A 49 13.80 -23.94 -11.94
CA ASN A 49 14.28 -23.40 -13.21
C ASN A 49 13.12 -22.84 -14.04
N TRP A 50 11.99 -23.54 -14.10
CA TRP A 50 10.81 -23.05 -14.81
C TRP A 50 10.25 -21.75 -14.18
N LEU A 51 10.19 -21.67 -12.85
CA LEU A 51 9.77 -20.47 -12.11
C LEU A 51 10.66 -19.25 -12.39
N CYS A 52 11.98 -19.45 -12.46
CA CYS A 52 12.95 -18.39 -12.75
C CYS A 52 12.80 -17.78 -14.14
N HIS A 53 12.19 -18.49 -15.09
CA HIS A 53 11.96 -18.03 -16.47
C HIS A 53 10.55 -17.42 -16.69
N GLN A 54 9.70 -17.35 -15.67
CA GLN A 54 8.39 -16.72 -15.77
C GLN A 54 8.46 -15.19 -15.67
N SER A 55 7.50 -14.48 -16.25
CA SER A 55 7.46 -13.00 -16.22
C SER A 55 7.47 -12.45 -14.77
N PRO A 56 8.20 -11.35 -14.50
CA PRO A 56 8.19 -10.65 -13.20
C PRO A 56 6.80 -10.19 -12.72
N GLN A 57 5.87 -9.97 -13.65
CA GLN A 57 4.57 -9.34 -13.40
C GLN A 57 3.46 -10.33 -12.97
N ILE A 58 3.76 -11.63 -12.88
CA ILE A 58 2.77 -12.65 -12.51
C ILE A 58 2.76 -12.82 -10.99
N GLN A 59 1.58 -12.71 -10.37
CA GLN A 59 1.36 -12.97 -8.94
C GLN A 59 1.74 -14.42 -8.56
N ILE A 60 2.35 -14.60 -7.39
CA ILE A 60 2.93 -15.88 -6.94
C ILE A 60 1.84 -16.97 -6.78
N SER A 61 0.67 -16.61 -6.28
CA SER A 61 -0.48 -17.53 -6.19
C SER A 61 -0.95 -18.07 -7.55
N ARG A 62 -0.87 -17.25 -8.61
CA ARG A 62 -1.12 -17.69 -9.99
C ARG A 62 0.01 -18.56 -10.55
N LEU A 63 1.25 -18.37 -10.09
CA LEU A 63 2.37 -19.25 -10.42
C LEU A 63 2.20 -20.63 -9.78
N CYS A 64 1.79 -20.72 -8.51
CA CYS A 64 1.54 -21.99 -7.82
C CYS A 64 0.51 -22.87 -8.55
N ASN A 65 -0.61 -22.27 -8.99
CA ASN A 65 -1.62 -22.96 -9.79
C ASN A 65 -1.08 -23.41 -11.15
N LYS A 66 -0.20 -22.61 -11.79
CA LYS A 66 0.43 -22.98 -13.06
C LYS A 66 1.48 -24.08 -12.92
N VAL A 67 2.21 -24.15 -11.80
CA VAL A 67 3.18 -25.23 -11.54
C VAL A 67 2.46 -26.58 -11.48
N ALA A 68 1.32 -26.66 -10.80
CA ALA A 68 0.54 -27.90 -10.74
C ALA A 68 0.03 -28.35 -12.13
N SER A 69 -0.31 -27.41 -13.01
CA SER A 69 -0.69 -27.74 -14.40
C SER A 69 0.49 -28.09 -15.30
N GLU A 70 1.62 -27.40 -15.13
CA GLU A 70 2.83 -27.61 -15.95
C GLU A 70 3.53 -28.92 -15.59
N PHE A 71 3.58 -29.27 -14.31
CA PHE A 71 4.18 -30.49 -13.76
C PHE A 71 3.08 -31.48 -13.35
N SER A 72 2.07 -31.62 -14.21
CA SER A 72 0.93 -32.54 -14.03
C SER A 72 1.33 -34.02 -14.01
N ASP A 73 2.56 -34.35 -14.43
CA ASP A 73 3.19 -35.67 -14.38
C ASP A 73 3.70 -36.05 -12.97
N ILE A 74 3.73 -35.10 -12.03
CA ILE A 74 4.08 -35.35 -10.63
C ILE A 74 2.81 -35.73 -9.86
N ASP A 75 2.76 -36.96 -9.35
CA ASP A 75 1.63 -37.44 -8.56
C ASP A 75 1.55 -36.78 -7.17
N THR A 76 0.38 -36.90 -6.54
CA THR A 76 0.08 -36.28 -5.25
C THR A 76 1.01 -36.75 -4.12
N ALA A 77 1.47 -38.01 -4.16
CA ALA A 77 2.37 -38.56 -3.16
C ALA A 77 3.79 -37.95 -3.28
N THR A 78 4.26 -37.77 -4.50
CA THR A 78 5.54 -37.13 -4.81
C THR A 78 5.50 -35.64 -4.44
N TRP A 79 4.37 -34.96 -4.70
CA TRP A 79 4.16 -33.58 -4.27
C TRP A 79 4.25 -33.40 -2.76
N GLU A 80 3.69 -34.34 -1.99
CA GLU A 80 3.79 -34.29 -0.53
C GLU A 80 5.23 -34.49 -0.05
N HIS A 81 6.00 -35.36 -0.69
CA HIS A 81 7.42 -35.51 -0.37
C HIS A 81 8.26 -34.29 -0.76
N ILE A 82 7.98 -33.65 -1.90
CA ILE A 82 8.58 -32.36 -2.28
C ILE A 82 8.26 -31.31 -1.22
N ARG A 83 7.00 -31.22 -0.79
CA ARG A 83 6.57 -30.29 0.28
C ARG A 83 7.32 -30.54 1.59
N ILE A 84 7.42 -31.79 2.03
CA ILE A 84 8.16 -32.18 3.23
C ILE A 84 9.66 -31.87 3.10
N PHE A 85 10.25 -32.13 1.93
CA PHE A 85 11.66 -31.85 1.64
C PHE A 85 11.95 -30.35 1.72
N LEU A 86 11.15 -29.51 1.07
CA LEU A 86 11.28 -28.06 1.07
C LEU A 86 11.01 -27.45 2.46
N LYS A 87 10.07 -28.03 3.23
CA LYS A 87 9.82 -27.65 4.63
C LYS A 87 11.09 -27.83 5.49
N GLY A 88 11.80 -28.94 5.27
CA GLY A 88 13.05 -29.25 5.96
C GLY A 88 14.23 -28.32 5.63
N PHE A 89 14.20 -27.62 4.48
CA PHE A 89 15.17 -26.57 4.15
C PHE A 89 14.91 -25.27 4.93
N LYS A 90 13.64 -24.91 5.17
CA LYS A 90 13.23 -23.65 5.81
C LYS A 90 13.43 -23.63 7.32
N GLU A 91 13.21 -24.75 8.02
CA GLU A 91 13.29 -24.82 9.49
C GLU A 91 14.72 -24.94 10.07
N GLY A 92 15.76 -24.76 9.25
CA GLY A 92 17.16 -24.96 9.64
C GLY A 92 17.51 -26.45 9.84
N SER A 93 18.79 -26.78 9.69
CA SER A 93 19.34 -28.14 9.52
C SER A 93 19.24 -29.12 10.72
N ARG A 94 18.08 -29.24 11.37
CA ARG A 94 17.78 -30.26 12.42
C ARG A 94 16.57 -31.14 12.16
N ILE A 95 15.64 -30.80 11.24
CA ILE A 95 14.51 -31.69 10.90
C ILE A 95 14.88 -32.70 9.81
N THR A 96 15.72 -32.32 8.86
CA THR A 96 16.33 -33.25 7.87
C THR A 96 17.07 -34.41 8.54
N LYS A 97 17.68 -34.21 9.72
CA LYS A 97 18.37 -35.29 10.47
C LYS A 97 17.46 -36.27 11.22
N ARG A 98 16.20 -35.92 11.52
CA ARG A 98 15.31 -36.76 12.33
C ARG A 98 14.32 -37.57 11.48
N TYR A 99 13.88 -37.01 10.35
CA TYR A 99 12.97 -37.69 9.41
C TYR A 99 13.71 -38.63 8.44
N TYR A 100 14.91 -38.25 7.97
CA TYR A 100 15.66 -39.03 6.97
C TYR A 100 16.75 -39.94 7.54
N ARG A 101 16.96 -40.02 8.86
CA ARG A 101 17.95 -40.94 9.47
C ARG A 101 17.68 -42.44 9.24
N LYS A 102 16.55 -42.80 8.63
CA LYS A 102 16.22 -44.18 8.24
C LYS A 102 16.39 -44.46 6.74
N VAL A 103 16.73 -43.45 5.93
CA VAL A 103 16.97 -43.61 4.49
C VAL A 103 18.34 -43.02 4.18
N THR A 104 19.17 -43.80 3.50
CA THR A 104 20.63 -43.75 3.48
C THR A 104 21.20 -42.48 2.82
N ILE A 105 21.28 -41.36 3.54
CA ILE A 105 22.03 -40.17 3.08
C ILE A 105 23.48 -40.27 3.59
N ARG A 106 24.45 -40.20 2.66
CA ARG A 106 25.89 -40.18 2.96
C ARG A 106 26.22 -39.02 3.90
N LYS A 107 27.13 -39.26 4.84
CA LYS A 107 27.39 -38.40 6.01
C LYS A 107 27.96 -37.00 5.71
N ASP A 108 28.31 -36.69 4.46
CA ASP A 108 29.31 -35.65 4.20
C ASP A 108 28.80 -34.46 3.35
N GLU A 109 27.53 -34.44 2.94
CA GLU A 109 26.94 -33.28 2.26
C GLU A 109 25.79 -32.69 3.09
N THR A 110 26.12 -31.69 3.89
CA THR A 110 25.13 -30.80 4.53
C THR A 110 25.02 -29.52 3.71
N PHE A 111 23.89 -29.32 3.06
CA PHE A 111 23.56 -28.05 2.39
C PHE A 111 23.46 -26.93 3.44
N LYS A 112 24.24 -25.85 3.26
CA LYS A 112 24.36 -24.76 4.24
C LYS A 112 23.32 -23.65 4.03
N SER A 113 22.82 -23.46 2.81
CA SER A 113 21.74 -22.51 2.47
C SER A 113 21.04 -22.89 1.16
N LEU A 114 19.86 -22.32 0.88
CA LEU A 114 19.17 -22.43 -0.42
C LEU A 114 20.06 -21.89 -1.57
N GLU A 115 20.85 -20.87 -1.28
CA GLU A 115 21.77 -20.25 -2.23
C GLU A 115 22.86 -21.24 -2.72
N ASP A 116 23.41 -22.04 -1.80
CA ASP A 116 24.43 -23.06 -2.11
C ASP A 116 23.88 -24.25 -2.91
N PHE A 117 22.58 -24.55 -2.77
CA PHE A 117 21.92 -25.66 -3.45
C PHE A 117 21.55 -25.31 -4.91
N PHE A 118 21.06 -24.09 -5.15
CA PHE A 118 20.49 -23.72 -6.45
C PHE A 118 21.41 -22.94 -7.38
N PHE A 119 22.42 -22.22 -6.87
CA PHE A 119 23.20 -21.27 -7.68
C PHE A 119 24.67 -21.70 -7.89
N LYS A 120 24.96 -23.00 -7.98
CA LYS A 120 26.28 -23.48 -8.44
C LYS A 120 26.44 -23.25 -9.95
N GLY A 121 26.86 -22.05 -10.33
CA GLY A 121 27.14 -21.67 -11.72
C GLY A 121 27.69 -20.23 -11.83
N PRO A 122 28.29 -19.85 -12.97
CA PRO A 122 28.95 -18.55 -13.10
C PRO A 122 27.94 -17.39 -13.11
N VAL A 123 28.42 -16.28 -12.56
CA VAL A 123 27.77 -15.03 -12.11
C VAL A 123 26.65 -14.49 -13.03
N GLU A 124 25.42 -14.49 -12.52
CA GLU A 124 24.31 -13.62 -12.94
C GLU A 124 24.40 -12.27 -12.19
N ASP A 125 23.79 -11.20 -12.73
CA ASP A 125 23.76 -9.90 -12.05
C ASP A 125 23.02 -9.98 -10.70
N GLU A 126 23.46 -9.17 -9.74
CA GLU A 126 23.08 -9.29 -8.33
C GLU A 126 21.57 -9.04 -8.10
N GLU A 127 20.95 -8.20 -8.93
CA GLU A 127 19.53 -7.82 -8.86
C GLU A 127 18.63 -8.95 -9.39
N THR A 128 19.00 -9.58 -10.51
CA THR A 128 18.33 -10.78 -11.04
C THR A 128 18.47 -11.97 -10.09
N LYS A 129 19.62 -12.10 -9.44
CA LYS A 129 19.86 -13.16 -8.45
C LYS A 129 19.00 -12.97 -7.20
N GLU A 130 18.95 -11.76 -6.64
CA GLU A 130 18.07 -11.45 -5.49
C GLU A 130 16.60 -11.69 -5.83
N PHE A 131 16.16 -11.31 -7.03
CA PHE A 131 14.79 -11.54 -7.49
C PHE A 131 14.44 -13.04 -7.60
N ARG A 132 15.35 -13.86 -8.13
CA ARG A 132 15.14 -15.32 -8.23
C ARG A 132 15.15 -15.99 -6.87
N VAL A 133 16.02 -15.56 -5.96
CA VAL A 133 16.04 -16.04 -4.57
C VAL A 133 14.73 -15.71 -3.86
N PHE A 134 14.25 -14.46 -3.96
CA PHE A 134 12.96 -14.03 -3.43
C PHE A 134 11.82 -14.89 -3.98
N ARG A 135 11.75 -15.04 -5.30
CA ARG A 135 10.70 -15.81 -5.97
C ARG A 135 10.67 -17.28 -5.55
N ILE A 136 11.83 -17.93 -5.40
CA ILE A 136 11.92 -19.32 -4.91
C ILE A 136 11.51 -19.39 -3.44
N ALA A 137 11.96 -18.46 -2.59
CA ALA A 137 11.62 -18.43 -1.17
C ALA A 137 10.11 -18.21 -0.93
N SER A 138 9.48 -17.33 -1.70
CA SER A 138 8.03 -17.10 -1.66
C SER A 138 7.25 -18.32 -2.15
N PHE A 139 7.68 -18.97 -3.23
CA PHE A 139 7.07 -20.21 -3.71
C PHE A 139 7.15 -21.34 -2.67
N ILE A 140 8.31 -21.53 -2.01
CA ILE A 140 8.47 -22.50 -0.92
C ILE A 140 7.55 -22.17 0.25
N THR A 141 7.43 -20.89 0.59
CA THR A 141 6.58 -20.42 1.70
C THR A 141 5.11 -20.73 1.45
N GLU A 142 4.63 -20.44 0.25
CA GLU A 142 3.26 -20.73 -0.17
C GLU A 142 3.00 -22.25 -0.27
N LEU A 143 3.93 -23.01 -0.85
CA LEU A 143 3.80 -24.46 -1.00
C LEU A 143 3.84 -25.20 0.35
N THR A 144 4.62 -24.73 1.32
CA THR A 144 4.82 -25.42 2.62
C THR A 144 3.91 -24.92 3.74
N GLY A 145 3.39 -23.69 3.63
CA GLY A 145 2.53 -23.05 4.64
C GLY A 145 3.25 -22.69 5.94
N LEU A 146 4.54 -22.34 5.89
CA LEU A 146 5.35 -21.92 7.04
C LEU A 146 5.63 -20.41 7.03
N SER A 147 5.57 -19.70 8.17
CA SER A 147 5.99 -18.30 8.34
C SER A 147 7.45 -18.16 8.84
N GLU A 148 8.09 -17.00 8.65
CA GLU A 148 9.46 -16.72 9.13
C GLU A 148 9.48 -16.38 10.64
N THR A 149 10.47 -16.89 11.38
CA THR A 149 10.94 -16.29 12.64
C THR A 149 12.32 -15.68 12.40
N ARG A 150 12.47 -14.36 12.50
CA ARG A 150 13.76 -13.67 12.35
C ARG A 150 14.44 -13.48 13.70
N GLU A 151 15.49 -14.26 13.97
CA GLU A 151 16.58 -13.83 14.85
C GLU A 151 17.44 -12.80 14.09
N GLU A 152 17.67 -11.69 14.79
CA GLU A 152 18.51 -10.53 14.51
C GLU A 152 19.36 -10.50 13.23
N GLY A 153 19.12 -9.43 12.45
CA GLY A 153 20.08 -8.94 11.46
C GLY A 153 19.57 -9.02 10.04
N SER A 154 19.18 -7.86 9.54
CA SER A 154 18.93 -7.51 8.14
C SER A 154 17.49 -7.64 7.59
N LYS A 155 17.07 -6.48 7.08
CA LYS A 155 16.18 -6.25 5.93
C LYS A 155 14.77 -6.81 6.03
N GLU A 156 13.85 -5.93 6.43
CA GLU A 156 12.51 -5.77 5.84
C GLU A 156 12.21 -6.68 4.64
N ILE A 157 11.02 -7.26 4.60
CA ILE A 157 10.02 -6.93 3.56
C ILE A 157 8.80 -7.84 3.75
N SER A 158 7.69 -7.15 3.98
CA SER A 158 6.30 -7.44 3.61
C SER A 158 5.68 -8.81 3.87
N GLU A 159 4.57 -8.69 4.56
CA GLU A 159 3.52 -9.65 4.83
C GLU A 159 2.80 -10.21 3.59
N ASP A 160 2.39 -11.47 3.75
CA ASP A 160 1.11 -12.12 3.44
C ASP A 160 0.40 -11.93 2.06
N PHE A 161 -0.35 -12.95 1.61
CA PHE A 161 -1.62 -12.81 0.86
C PHE A 161 -2.60 -13.97 1.14
N ALA A 162 -3.76 -13.58 1.67
CA ALA A 162 -5.11 -14.06 1.36
C ALA A 162 -5.53 -15.51 1.68
N SER A 163 -6.32 -15.59 2.76
CA SER A 163 -7.78 -15.79 2.78
C SER A 163 -8.44 -17.00 2.10
N VAL A 164 -9.14 -17.75 2.96
CA VAL A 164 -10.57 -18.14 2.91
C VAL A 164 -11.08 -18.97 1.73
N SER A 165 -11.47 -20.19 2.11
CA SER A 165 -12.21 -21.21 1.38
C SER A 165 -13.73 -21.02 1.39
N ASP A 166 -14.33 -21.36 0.24
CA ASP A 166 -15.72 -21.78 0.06
C ASP A 166 -16.08 -23.01 0.90
N GLU A 167 -17.34 -23.10 1.36
CA GLU A 167 -18.07 -24.37 1.41
C GLU A 167 -19.58 -24.13 1.61
N ALA A 168 -20.39 -24.57 0.64
CA ALA A 168 -21.54 -25.46 0.87
C ALA A 168 -22.23 -25.81 -0.46
N LEU A 169 -21.88 -26.98 -0.99
CA LEU A 169 -22.70 -27.74 -1.93
C LEU A 169 -23.67 -28.58 -1.12
N ASP A 170 -24.97 -28.46 -1.40
CA ASP A 170 -25.93 -29.49 -1.05
C ASP A 170 -26.66 -30.01 -2.29
N SER A 171 -26.97 -31.28 -2.16
CA SER A 171 -27.36 -32.33 -3.09
C SER A 171 -28.56 -32.08 -4.01
N ASN A 172 -28.47 -32.71 -5.20
CA ASN A 172 -29.48 -33.52 -5.91
C ASN A 172 -29.61 -33.15 -7.39
N LEU A 173 -29.20 -34.05 -8.29
CA LEU A 173 -30.06 -34.68 -9.30
C LEU A 173 -29.23 -35.55 -10.26
N SER A 174 -29.83 -36.68 -10.62
CA SER A 174 -29.27 -37.86 -11.27
C SER A 174 -28.72 -37.64 -12.68
N THR A 175 -27.56 -38.25 -12.96
CA THR A 175 -27.06 -38.54 -14.30
C THR A 175 -27.77 -39.77 -14.88
N GLN A 176 -28.59 -39.56 -15.92
CA GLN A 176 -28.90 -40.59 -16.91
C GLN A 176 -28.78 -39.98 -18.31
N ASP A 177 -27.87 -40.59 -19.08
CA ASP A 177 -27.76 -40.68 -20.53
C ASP A 177 -28.00 -39.44 -21.39
N ILE A 178 -26.96 -39.01 -22.11
CA ILE A 178 -26.90 -38.99 -23.58
C ILE A 178 -25.44 -38.72 -23.98
N ILE A 179 -24.78 -39.76 -24.50
CA ILE A 179 -23.60 -39.63 -25.35
C ILE A 179 -24.13 -39.26 -26.74
N LEU A 180 -23.66 -38.16 -27.34
CA LEU A 180 -23.82 -37.89 -28.77
C LEU A 180 -22.43 -37.92 -29.46
N PRO A 181 -22.29 -38.56 -30.64
CA PRO A 181 -20.99 -38.84 -31.27
C PRO A 181 -20.40 -37.62 -31.98
N GLU A 182 -19.07 -37.61 -32.15
CA GLU A 182 -18.23 -36.54 -32.71
C GLU A 182 -18.54 -36.11 -34.17
N GLU A 183 -19.48 -36.74 -34.87
CA GLU A 183 -19.77 -36.43 -36.28
C GLU A 183 -20.72 -35.23 -36.51
N LYS A 184 -21.17 -34.54 -35.44
CA LYS A 184 -22.01 -33.33 -35.56
C LYS A 184 -21.31 -31.98 -35.33
N LEU A 185 -20.00 -31.97 -35.07
CA LEU A 185 -19.26 -30.73 -34.81
C LEU A 185 -18.79 -30.02 -36.10
N GLU A 186 -18.81 -30.69 -37.26
CA GLU A 186 -18.36 -30.09 -38.54
C GLU A 186 -19.48 -29.45 -39.38
N GLU A 187 -20.75 -29.74 -39.11
CA GLU A 187 -21.87 -29.06 -39.79
C GLU A 187 -22.20 -27.67 -39.18
N LEU A 188 -21.75 -27.37 -37.95
CA LEU A 188 -21.95 -26.08 -37.28
C LEU A 188 -20.91 -25.00 -37.64
N LYS A 189 -19.96 -25.30 -38.55
CA LYS A 189 -18.97 -24.35 -39.07
C LYS A 189 -19.35 -23.70 -40.40
N LYS A 190 -20.52 -24.02 -40.96
CA LYS A 190 -21.07 -23.37 -42.14
C LYS A 190 -22.31 -22.59 -41.74
N GLU A 191 -22.34 -21.30 -42.10
CA GLU A 191 -23.40 -20.31 -41.88
C GLU A 191 -23.26 -19.41 -40.62
N ILE A 192 -22.30 -18.46 -40.67
CA ILE A 192 -22.54 -17.09 -40.22
C ILE A 192 -21.89 -16.13 -41.25
N PRO A 193 -22.61 -15.17 -41.87
CA PRO A 193 -22.08 -14.31 -42.92
C PRO A 193 -21.11 -13.25 -42.36
N LEU A 194 -20.04 -12.98 -43.11
CA LEU A 194 -19.15 -11.83 -42.92
C LEU A 194 -19.89 -10.52 -43.26
N PRO A 195 -19.75 -9.44 -42.46
CA PRO A 195 -20.21 -8.12 -42.89
C PRO A 195 -19.25 -7.56 -43.94
N GLU A 196 -19.71 -7.51 -45.19
CA GLU A 196 -19.16 -6.64 -46.23
C GLU A 196 -19.61 -5.19 -45.95
N GLY A 197 -18.68 -4.25 -45.98
CA GLY A 197 -18.99 -2.83 -45.85
C GLY A 197 -17.85 -2.00 -45.30
N GLU A 198 -16.74 -1.95 -46.02
CA GLU A 198 -15.74 -0.90 -45.89
C GLU A 198 -16.42 0.48 -46.05
N ASN A 199 -16.52 1.23 -44.96
CA ASN A 199 -16.36 2.68 -45.02
C ASN A 199 -15.01 2.98 -44.41
N ILE A 200 -14.00 2.96 -45.28
CA ILE A 200 -12.71 3.59 -45.04
C ILE A 200 -13.01 5.08 -44.83
N ILE A 201 -13.20 5.50 -43.58
CA ILE A 201 -12.95 6.89 -43.22
C ILE A 201 -11.43 7.01 -43.28
N THR A 202 -10.94 7.49 -44.42
CA THR A 202 -9.62 8.10 -44.51
C THR A 202 -9.59 9.20 -43.46
N VAL A 203 -9.00 8.91 -42.29
CA VAL A 203 -8.61 9.94 -41.36
C VAL A 203 -7.47 10.66 -42.03
N ASP A 204 -7.79 11.79 -42.66
CA ASP A 204 -6.81 12.75 -43.14
C ASP A 204 -5.83 13.02 -42.01
N LYS A 205 -4.60 12.55 -42.22
CA LYS A 205 -3.42 13.02 -41.49
C LYS A 205 -3.21 14.47 -41.91
N GLU A 206 -3.94 15.39 -41.30
CA GLU A 206 -3.52 16.77 -41.07
C GLU A 206 -4.61 17.57 -40.32
N LYS A 207 -4.23 18.01 -39.12
CA LYS A 207 -4.88 19.03 -38.27
C LYS A 207 -6.20 18.67 -37.58
N SER A 208 -6.07 18.39 -36.28
CA SER A 208 -6.64 19.33 -35.31
C SER A 208 -5.71 19.43 -34.11
N PHE A 209 -5.22 20.64 -33.84
CA PHE A 209 -4.72 21.02 -32.53
C PHE A 209 -5.64 20.43 -31.46
N TYR A 210 -5.08 19.78 -30.46
CA TYR A 210 -5.79 19.62 -29.19
C TYR A 210 -6.32 21.01 -28.83
N GLU A 211 -7.60 21.14 -28.46
CA GLU A 211 -7.93 22.26 -27.56
C GLU A 211 -7.15 21.93 -26.29
N GLU A 212 -5.92 22.44 -26.18
CA GLU A 212 -4.84 21.99 -25.27
C GLU A 212 -5.22 22.04 -23.77
N ASP A 213 -6.41 22.56 -23.44
CA ASP A 213 -6.88 22.81 -22.08
C ASP A 213 -8.17 22.08 -21.69
N LYS A 214 -8.77 21.23 -22.55
CA LYS A 214 -10.03 20.54 -22.21
C LYS A 214 -9.84 19.04 -21.92
N PRO A 215 -10.49 18.51 -20.86
CA PRO A 215 -10.61 17.07 -20.62
C PRO A 215 -11.18 16.33 -21.83
N LEU A 216 -10.60 15.17 -22.18
CA LEU A 216 -11.05 14.36 -23.31
C LEU A 216 -12.11 13.34 -22.84
N PRO A 217 -13.35 13.35 -23.37
CA PRO A 217 -14.34 12.33 -23.04
C PRO A 217 -13.86 10.93 -23.43
N ILE A 218 -14.09 9.95 -22.56
CA ILE A 218 -13.75 8.54 -22.80
C ILE A 218 -14.91 7.61 -22.41
N THR A 219 -14.86 6.38 -22.91
CA THR A 219 -15.73 5.30 -22.41
C THR A 219 -15.03 4.62 -21.24
N SER A 220 -15.74 4.50 -20.11
CA SER A 220 -15.26 3.84 -18.90
C SER A 220 -16.21 2.73 -18.49
N ASN A 221 -15.67 1.70 -17.83
CA ASN A 221 -16.48 0.71 -17.13
C ASN A 221 -16.95 1.23 -15.75
N TRP A 222 -16.39 2.34 -15.29
CA TRP A 222 -16.78 3.00 -14.04
C TRP A 222 -17.92 3.99 -14.29
N GLY A 223 -18.92 3.93 -13.41
CA GLY A 223 -20.08 4.83 -13.42
C GLY A 223 -19.98 5.89 -12.32
N TYR A 224 -20.68 7.00 -12.51
CA TYR A 224 -20.93 7.97 -11.45
C TYR A 224 -22.34 7.77 -10.92
N GLU A 225 -22.45 7.34 -9.68
CA GLU A 225 -23.66 7.42 -8.88
C GLU A 225 -23.56 8.59 -7.89
N PRO A 226 -24.65 9.33 -7.65
CA PRO A 226 -24.65 10.41 -6.66
C PRO A 226 -24.31 9.88 -5.26
N VAL A 227 -23.91 10.78 -4.37
CA VAL A 227 -23.74 10.44 -2.95
C VAL A 227 -25.09 9.94 -2.42
N PRO A 228 -25.14 8.77 -1.75
CA PRO A 228 -26.39 8.21 -1.27
C PRO A 228 -27.01 9.10 -0.18
N GLU A 229 -28.34 9.26 -0.24
CA GLU A 229 -29.07 9.92 0.85
C GLU A 229 -29.07 9.05 2.11
N GLY A 230 -28.95 9.68 3.28
CA GLY A 230 -28.99 8.96 4.55
C GLY A 230 -28.41 9.74 5.74
N PRO A 231 -28.41 9.14 6.93
CA PRO A 231 -27.74 9.73 8.09
C PRO A 231 -26.23 9.82 7.86
N ASP A 232 -25.62 10.85 8.44
CA ASP A 232 -24.18 11.15 8.33
C ASP A 232 -23.65 11.33 6.89
N MET A 233 -24.54 11.64 5.94
CA MET A 233 -24.15 12.06 4.59
C MET A 233 -23.24 13.30 4.64
N HIS A 234 -22.21 13.32 3.80
CA HIS A 234 -21.38 14.49 3.57
C HIS A 234 -20.95 14.60 2.11
N GLU A 235 -20.40 15.75 1.74
CA GLU A 235 -19.87 16.01 0.41
C GLU A 235 -18.84 14.94 -0.01
N GLU A 236 -18.84 14.61 -1.31
CA GLU A 236 -17.94 13.61 -1.90
C GLU A 236 -16.46 14.05 -1.90
N PHE A 237 -16.18 15.32 -1.59
CA PHE A 237 -14.84 15.86 -1.42
C PHE A 237 -14.81 16.96 -0.36
N ASP A 238 -13.63 17.26 0.17
CA ASP A 238 -13.32 18.50 0.88
C ASP A 238 -11.90 18.92 0.50
N CYS A 239 -11.62 20.23 0.48
CA CYS A 239 -10.29 20.74 0.25
C CYS A 239 -10.07 22.08 0.96
N ARG A 240 -8.94 22.20 1.64
CA ARG A 240 -8.60 23.35 2.48
C ARG A 240 -7.13 23.70 2.33
N TRP A 241 -6.81 24.98 2.47
CA TRP A 241 -5.44 25.45 2.57
C TRP A 241 -5.29 26.52 3.66
N GLN A 242 -4.07 26.66 4.16
CA GLN A 242 -3.74 27.66 5.17
C GLN A 242 -2.26 28.09 5.09
N ASP A 243 -2.02 29.38 5.31
CA ASP A 243 -0.68 29.90 5.60
C ASP A 243 -0.26 29.57 7.03
N ILE A 244 0.78 28.75 7.19
CA ILE A 244 1.32 28.40 8.51
C ILE A 244 2.33 29.44 8.96
N THR A 245 3.32 29.72 8.12
CA THR A 245 4.27 30.82 8.31
C THR A 245 4.48 31.52 6.97
N LYS A 246 5.41 32.49 6.89
CA LYS A 246 5.85 33.02 5.60
C LYS A 246 6.48 31.94 4.70
N LYS A 247 7.12 30.94 5.32
CA LYS A 247 7.84 29.86 4.62
C LYS A 247 6.98 28.63 4.37
N PHE A 248 6.09 28.31 5.31
CA PHE A 248 5.30 27.08 5.29
C PHE A 248 3.83 27.32 4.93
N LYS A 249 3.33 26.48 4.03
CA LYS A 249 1.94 26.39 3.60
C LYS A 249 1.41 25.00 3.92
N LEU A 250 0.12 24.91 4.20
CA LEU A 250 -0.57 23.65 4.46
C LEU A 250 -1.74 23.52 3.48
N ILE A 251 -1.81 22.39 2.79
CA ILE A 251 -2.89 22.05 1.86
C ILE A 251 -3.39 20.66 2.20
N GLY A 252 -4.70 20.44 2.11
CA GLY A 252 -5.30 19.14 2.32
C GLY A 252 -6.51 18.96 1.42
N ALA A 253 -6.69 17.76 0.90
CA ALA A 253 -7.90 17.38 0.20
C ALA A 253 -8.23 15.91 0.42
N ARG A 254 -9.51 15.60 0.36
CA ARG A 254 -10.05 14.25 0.26
C ARG A 254 -11.04 14.17 -0.91
N GLY A 255 -11.13 13.02 -1.54
CA GLY A 255 -12.07 12.78 -2.64
C GLY A 255 -12.57 11.35 -2.67
N ARG A 256 -13.85 11.20 -3.03
CA ARG A 256 -14.53 9.92 -3.21
C ARG A 256 -13.89 9.11 -4.34
N GLY A 257 -13.50 7.89 -4.03
CA GLY A 257 -12.87 6.94 -4.94
C GLY A 257 -13.76 6.54 -6.11
N LYS A 258 -13.14 6.03 -7.18
CA LYS A 258 -13.86 5.52 -8.37
C LYS A 258 -14.79 4.37 -8.02
N LYS A 259 -14.35 3.48 -7.13
CA LYS A 259 -15.14 2.35 -6.66
C LYS A 259 -16.39 2.85 -5.93
N HIS A 260 -16.23 3.80 -5.00
CA HIS A 260 -17.35 4.36 -4.25
C HIS A 260 -18.32 5.17 -5.13
N LYS A 261 -17.81 5.86 -6.15
CA LYS A 261 -18.64 6.49 -7.19
C LYS A 261 -19.50 5.48 -7.93
N HIS A 262 -18.96 4.32 -8.28
CA HIS A 262 -19.68 3.29 -9.01
C HIS A 262 -20.64 2.48 -8.14
N GLU A 263 -20.28 2.22 -6.89
CA GLU A 263 -21.07 1.42 -5.93
C GLU A 263 -22.12 2.25 -5.17
N ALA A 264 -22.27 3.54 -5.50
CA ALA A 264 -23.17 4.47 -4.80
C ALA A 264 -22.93 4.55 -3.29
N THR A 265 -21.69 4.43 -2.83
CA THR A 265 -21.29 4.62 -1.43
C THR A 265 -20.70 6.01 -1.21
N ASN A 266 -20.70 6.54 0.02
CA ASN A 266 -20.03 7.82 0.28
C ASN A 266 -18.51 7.65 0.39
N CYS A 267 -17.81 8.78 0.45
CA CYS A 267 -16.42 8.80 0.87
C CYS A 267 -16.35 8.47 2.37
N ASP A 268 -15.47 7.56 2.78
CA ASP A 268 -15.22 7.13 4.15
C ASP A 268 -13.93 7.73 4.74
N ASP A 269 -13.09 8.28 3.88
CA ASP A 269 -11.92 9.10 4.23
C ASP A 269 -12.25 10.43 4.93
N TRP A 270 -11.34 10.88 5.80
CA TRP A 270 -11.37 12.21 6.40
C TRP A 270 -9.97 12.81 6.65
N PHE A 271 -9.89 14.14 6.64
CA PHE A 271 -8.73 14.87 7.16
C PHE A 271 -9.14 16.06 8.01
N GLU A 272 -8.29 16.41 8.97
CA GLU A 272 -8.40 17.63 9.76
C GLU A 272 -7.01 18.24 9.98
N PHE A 273 -6.92 19.56 10.02
CA PHE A 273 -5.68 20.21 10.41
C PHE A 273 -5.90 21.56 11.08
N SER A 274 -4.93 21.98 11.88
CA SER A 274 -4.96 23.28 12.54
C SER A 274 -3.56 23.86 12.73
N LYS A 275 -3.54 25.17 12.97
CA LYS A 275 -2.39 25.89 13.50
C LYS A 275 -2.70 26.35 14.91
N SER A 276 -1.84 26.02 15.87
CA SER A 276 -1.96 26.43 17.27
C SER A 276 -0.63 26.97 17.82
N ASN A 277 -0.51 28.30 17.90
CA ASN A 277 0.65 29.02 18.45
C ASN A 277 2.03 28.40 18.12
N GLY A 278 2.37 28.34 16.83
CA GLY A 278 3.64 27.79 16.35
C GLY A 278 3.60 26.30 16.01
N TRP A 279 2.62 25.56 16.53
CA TRP A 279 2.35 24.18 16.15
C TRP A 279 1.45 24.08 14.93
N THR A 280 1.73 23.11 14.09
CA THR A 280 0.86 22.61 13.03
C THR A 280 0.46 21.19 13.40
N ILE A 281 -0.85 20.92 13.44
CA ILE A 281 -1.39 19.61 13.79
C ILE A 281 -2.17 19.11 12.57
N ILE A 282 -1.91 17.86 12.17
CA ILE A 282 -2.53 17.24 11.02
C ILE A 282 -3.04 15.86 11.45
N ALA A 283 -4.27 15.52 11.05
CA ALA A 283 -4.81 14.19 11.18
C ALA A 283 -5.43 13.75 9.85
N VAL A 284 -5.19 12.50 9.47
CA VAL A 284 -5.76 11.84 8.29
C VAL A 284 -6.27 10.47 8.73
N SER A 285 -7.40 10.04 8.18
CA SER A 285 -8.04 8.78 8.52
C SER A 285 -8.72 8.21 7.30
N ASP A 286 -8.54 6.91 7.08
CA ASP A 286 -9.32 6.09 6.17
C ASP A 286 -10.39 5.33 6.99
N GLY A 287 -11.64 5.42 6.54
CA GLY A 287 -12.73 4.67 7.11
C GLY A 287 -12.84 3.30 6.43
N ALA A 288 -12.87 2.22 7.22
CA ALA A 288 -12.98 0.86 6.70
C ALA A 288 -14.12 0.73 5.66
N GLY A 289 -13.78 0.52 4.38
CA GLY A 289 -14.76 0.44 3.29
C GLY A 289 -15.76 -0.71 3.43
N SER A 290 -15.49 -1.69 4.31
CA SER A 290 -16.42 -2.76 4.68
C SER A 290 -17.54 -2.31 5.63
N HIS A 291 -17.47 -1.10 6.19
CA HIS A 291 -18.39 -0.60 7.20
C HIS A 291 -19.08 0.70 6.75
N VAL A 292 -20.42 0.65 6.61
CA VAL A 292 -21.26 1.74 6.05
C VAL A 292 -21.13 3.08 6.80
N TYR A 293 -20.66 3.09 8.04
CA TYR A 293 -20.55 4.31 8.87
C TYR A 293 -19.11 4.63 9.29
N SER A 294 -18.11 4.03 8.66
CA SER A 294 -16.70 4.27 8.98
C SER A 294 -16.29 5.74 8.78
N ARG A 295 -16.92 6.47 7.83
CA ARG A 295 -16.83 7.93 7.68
C ARG A 295 -17.02 8.71 8.98
N VAL A 296 -17.91 8.24 9.86
CA VAL A 296 -18.16 8.88 11.16
C VAL A 296 -16.95 8.69 12.06
N GLY A 297 -16.41 7.47 12.11
CA GLY A 297 -15.20 7.13 12.84
C GLY A 297 -14.00 7.96 12.38
N ALA A 298 -13.80 8.03 11.06
CA ALA A 298 -12.72 8.81 10.45
C ALA A 298 -12.85 10.31 10.77
N LYS A 299 -14.05 10.86 10.60
CA LYS A 299 -14.33 12.27 10.89
C LYS A 299 -14.10 12.64 12.36
N VAL A 300 -14.76 11.94 13.29
CA VAL A 300 -14.70 12.33 14.70
C VAL A 300 -13.32 12.07 15.32
N SER A 301 -12.59 11.06 14.82
CA SER A 301 -11.24 10.77 15.29
C SER A 301 -10.25 11.87 14.88
N CYS A 302 -10.25 12.30 13.61
CA CYS A 302 -9.43 13.42 13.13
C CYS A 302 -9.75 14.72 13.86
N GLN A 303 -11.04 15.08 13.96
CA GLN A 303 -11.47 16.31 14.63
C GLN A 303 -11.03 16.35 16.09
N THR A 304 -11.26 15.26 16.82
CA THR A 304 -10.89 15.17 18.23
C THR A 304 -9.39 15.24 18.44
N ALA A 305 -8.60 14.52 17.64
CA ALA A 305 -7.16 14.51 17.76
C ALA A 305 -6.58 15.92 17.52
N VAL A 306 -7.03 16.60 16.46
CA VAL A 306 -6.59 17.96 16.14
C VAL A 306 -7.01 18.95 17.21
N ASP A 307 -8.27 18.93 17.66
CA ASP A 307 -8.76 19.86 18.68
C ASP A 307 -8.02 19.68 20.02
N TYR A 308 -7.84 18.43 20.44
CA TYR A 308 -7.13 18.11 21.67
C TYR A 308 -5.68 18.59 21.62
N LEU A 309 -4.94 18.22 20.58
CA LEU A 309 -3.53 18.58 20.45
C LEU A 309 -3.33 20.08 20.27
N SER A 310 -4.23 20.75 19.54
CA SER A 310 -4.22 22.21 19.41
C SER A 310 -4.29 22.88 20.78
N LYS A 311 -5.15 22.38 21.68
CA LYS A 311 -5.32 22.93 23.01
C LYS A 311 -4.12 22.65 23.93
N GLU A 312 -3.60 21.43 23.89
CA GLU A 312 -2.57 20.98 24.83
C GLU A 312 -1.15 21.47 24.43
N LEU A 313 -0.88 21.63 23.13
CA LEU A 313 0.43 22.06 22.63
C LEU A 313 0.57 23.57 22.48
N LYS A 314 -0.53 24.35 22.53
CA LYS A 314 -0.52 25.81 22.27
C LYS A 314 0.54 26.58 23.07
N ASP A 315 0.79 26.22 24.31
CA ASP A 315 1.72 26.95 25.19
C ASP A 315 3.05 26.20 25.36
N HIS A 316 3.23 25.08 24.66
CA HIS A 316 4.40 24.24 24.77
C HIS A 316 5.49 24.67 23.78
N LEU A 317 6.71 24.83 24.28
CA LEU A 317 7.88 25.20 23.48
C LEU A 317 8.91 24.08 23.53
N ILE A 318 9.51 23.80 22.38
CA ILE A 318 10.66 22.91 22.29
C ILE A 318 11.90 23.67 22.75
N LYS A 319 12.65 23.07 23.67
CA LYS A 319 13.85 23.64 24.25
C LYS A 319 14.91 23.87 23.17
N GLU A 320 15.49 25.07 23.15
CA GLU A 320 16.66 25.35 22.33
C GLU A 320 17.87 24.58 22.87
N ARG A 321 18.63 23.97 21.96
CA ARG A 321 19.79 23.14 22.27
C ARG A 321 20.97 23.55 21.41
N GLU A 322 22.16 23.60 22.02
CA GLU A 322 23.41 23.85 21.29
C GLU A 322 23.74 22.70 20.34
N ASP A 323 23.35 21.48 20.70
CA ASP A 323 23.50 20.29 19.87
C ASP A 323 22.20 19.48 19.80
N TRP A 324 21.87 19.07 18.58
CA TRP A 324 20.76 18.17 18.28
C TRP A 324 21.36 16.89 17.74
N SER A 325 21.29 15.81 18.52
CA SER A 325 21.94 14.54 18.21
C SER A 325 20.99 13.36 18.42
N ARG A 326 21.47 12.15 18.16
CA ARG A 326 20.70 10.92 18.45
C ARG A 326 20.30 10.81 19.92
N GLU A 327 21.11 11.34 20.83
CA GLU A 327 20.81 11.32 22.27
C GLU A 327 19.59 12.18 22.62
N THR A 328 19.33 13.26 21.85
CA THR A 328 18.15 14.12 22.04
C THR A 328 16.84 13.35 21.83
N PHE A 329 16.84 12.37 20.93
CA PHE A 329 15.67 11.53 20.60
C PHE A 329 15.74 10.15 21.26
N LYS A 330 16.67 9.96 22.21
CA LYS A 330 16.79 8.70 22.91
C LYS A 330 15.55 8.45 23.76
N ARG A 331 15.01 7.25 23.63
CA ARG A 331 13.93 6.75 24.46
C ARG A 331 14.51 5.86 25.55
N ASP A 332 13.89 5.88 26.72
CA ASP A 332 14.12 4.87 27.73
C ASP A 332 13.62 3.51 27.21
N GLU A 333 14.43 2.45 27.37
CA GLU A 333 14.15 1.14 26.78
C GLU A 333 12.96 0.44 27.44
N GLN A 334 12.65 0.76 28.70
CA GLN A 334 11.58 0.10 29.46
C GLN A 334 10.23 0.82 29.31
N THR A 335 10.28 2.15 29.31
CA THR A 335 9.10 3.01 29.33
C THR A 335 8.80 3.63 27.97
N GLY A 336 9.78 3.66 27.05
CA GLY A 336 9.71 4.32 25.74
C GLY A 336 9.58 5.83 25.77
N SER A 337 9.61 6.43 26.94
CA SER A 337 9.57 7.87 27.10
C SER A 337 10.85 8.50 26.57
N PHE A 338 10.73 9.65 25.90
CA PHE A 338 11.91 10.43 25.53
C PHE A 338 12.64 10.92 26.78
N ALA A 339 13.97 10.91 26.74
CA ALA A 339 14.80 11.42 27.83
C ALA A 339 14.63 12.94 28.03
N GLU A 340 14.34 13.66 26.95
CA GLU A 340 14.10 15.09 26.95
C GLU A 340 12.63 15.41 27.28
N GLU A 341 12.38 16.08 28.39
CA GLU A 341 11.04 16.32 28.95
C GLU A 341 10.10 17.10 28.00
N ASP A 342 10.62 18.05 27.24
CA ASP A 342 9.85 18.82 26.25
C ASP A 342 9.43 17.96 25.05
N ILE A 343 10.23 16.96 24.64
CA ILE A 343 9.88 16.03 23.57
C ILE A 343 8.91 14.97 24.11
N GLU A 344 9.16 14.46 25.31
CA GLU A 344 8.27 13.49 25.97
C GLU A 344 6.89 14.08 26.24
N PHE A 345 6.80 15.35 26.61
CA PHE A 345 5.51 16.04 26.74
C PHE A 345 4.71 15.96 25.45
N VAL A 346 5.34 16.25 24.29
CA VAL A 346 4.65 16.19 22.98
C VAL A 346 4.20 14.77 22.68
N GLN A 347 5.05 13.76 22.91
CA GLN A 347 4.67 12.37 22.73
C GLN A 347 3.45 12.00 23.59
N LYS A 348 3.49 12.33 24.88
CA LYS A 348 2.40 12.00 25.79
C LYS A 348 1.09 12.63 25.32
N LYS A 349 1.13 13.89 24.88
CA LYS A 349 -0.05 14.58 24.32
C LYS A 349 -0.52 13.95 23.02
N LEU A 350 0.39 13.55 22.15
CA LEU A 350 0.09 12.81 20.92
C LEU A 350 -0.69 11.51 21.22
N HIS A 351 -0.20 10.70 22.17
CA HIS A 351 -0.86 9.46 22.58
C HIS A 351 -2.19 9.71 23.29
N GLU A 352 -2.27 10.73 24.16
CA GLU A 352 -3.52 11.15 24.80
C GLU A 352 -4.55 11.60 23.74
N GLY A 353 -4.12 12.29 22.68
CA GLY A 353 -4.97 12.71 21.56
C GLY A 353 -5.56 11.53 20.78
N ILE A 354 -4.76 10.50 20.48
CA ILE A 354 -5.23 9.26 19.82
C ILE A 354 -6.22 8.52 20.73
N LYS A 355 -5.97 8.43 22.04
CA LYS A 355 -6.89 7.81 22.98
C LYS A 355 -8.22 8.59 23.08
N LYS A 356 -8.17 9.92 23.08
CA LYS A 356 -9.36 10.77 23.06
C LYS A 356 -10.16 10.61 21.77
N ALA A 357 -9.48 10.47 20.63
CA ALA A 357 -10.12 10.15 19.37
C ALA A 357 -10.89 8.82 19.46
N TYR A 358 -10.28 7.75 19.97
CA TYR A 358 -10.97 6.48 20.21
C TYR A 358 -12.17 6.62 21.15
N GLU A 359 -12.02 7.30 22.29
CA GLU A 359 -13.12 7.55 23.24
C GLU A 359 -14.31 8.26 22.57
N THR A 360 -14.01 9.19 21.65
CA THR A 360 -15.04 9.94 20.91
C THR A 360 -15.71 9.07 19.85
N VAL A 361 -14.97 8.17 19.19
CA VAL A 361 -15.56 7.16 18.30
C VAL A 361 -16.50 6.23 19.08
N VAL A 362 -16.11 5.79 20.28
CA VAL A 362 -16.97 5.00 21.17
C VAL A 362 -18.25 5.77 21.53
N ALA A 363 -18.13 7.04 21.90
CA ALA A 363 -19.29 7.88 22.20
C ALA A 363 -20.22 8.05 20.98
N ALA A 364 -19.65 8.26 19.79
CA ALA A 364 -20.39 8.40 18.54
C ALA A 364 -21.16 7.13 18.16
N ALA A 365 -20.57 5.94 18.42
CA ALA A 365 -21.25 4.66 18.22
C ALA A 365 -22.42 4.49 19.20
N LEU A 366 -22.23 4.80 20.49
CA LEU A 366 -23.27 4.70 21.52
C LEU A 366 -24.45 5.65 21.26
N GLU A 367 -24.19 6.86 20.77
CA GLU A 367 -25.23 7.82 20.38
C GLU A 367 -26.14 7.28 19.27
N ARG A 368 -25.56 6.49 18.35
CA ARG A 368 -26.25 5.96 17.17
C ARG A 368 -26.88 4.59 17.38
N GLU A 369 -26.45 3.82 18.37
CA GLU A 369 -26.83 2.42 18.61
C GLU A 369 -28.35 2.17 18.58
N ASN A 370 -29.14 3.10 19.17
CA ASN A 370 -30.59 2.96 19.32
C ASN A 370 -31.40 3.89 18.39
N ASN A 371 -30.74 4.54 17.44
CA ASN A 371 -31.43 5.40 16.47
C ASN A 371 -32.01 4.54 15.32
N PRO A 372 -33.34 4.62 15.05
CA PRO A 372 -34.00 3.83 14.01
C PRO A 372 -33.43 3.97 12.60
N ASP A 373 -32.89 5.14 12.24
CA ASP A 373 -32.36 5.39 10.90
C ASP A 373 -31.17 4.48 10.58
N TYR A 374 -30.29 4.26 11.56
CA TYR A 374 -29.13 3.37 11.43
C TYR A 374 -29.54 1.90 11.45
N PHE A 375 -30.57 1.53 12.25
CA PHE A 375 -31.11 0.18 12.25
C PHE A 375 -31.70 -0.18 10.88
N ASN A 376 -32.44 0.73 10.27
CA ASN A 376 -33.05 0.53 8.95
C ASN A 376 -31.98 0.35 7.86
N SER A 377 -30.86 1.07 7.97
CA SER A 377 -29.73 0.97 7.04
C SER A 377 -28.96 -0.36 7.19
N LEU A 378 -28.65 -0.79 8.42
CA LEU A 378 -27.80 -1.95 8.69
C LEU A 378 -28.58 -3.28 8.83
N GLY A 379 -29.90 -3.23 9.06
CA GLY A 379 -30.71 -4.39 9.45
C GLY A 379 -30.42 -4.92 10.86
N ARG A 380 -29.57 -4.22 11.61
CA ARG A 380 -29.17 -4.52 13.00
C ARG A 380 -28.81 -3.24 13.72
N LYS A 381 -28.62 -3.32 15.05
CA LYS A 381 -28.05 -2.18 15.80
C LYS A 381 -26.63 -1.89 15.30
N LEU A 382 -26.33 -0.60 15.21
CA LEU A 382 -24.98 -0.12 14.99
C LEU A 382 -24.11 -0.46 16.20
N ASN A 383 -22.88 -0.91 15.95
CA ASN A 383 -21.89 -1.17 17.00
C ASN A 383 -20.56 -0.45 16.67
N LEU A 384 -19.60 -0.52 17.60
CA LEU A 384 -18.31 0.19 17.47
C LEU A 384 -17.55 -0.13 16.17
N ARG A 385 -17.59 -1.37 15.69
CA ARG A 385 -16.87 -1.78 14.46
C ARG A 385 -17.43 -1.12 13.21
N ASP A 386 -18.69 -0.67 13.24
CA ASP A 386 -19.27 0.06 12.10
C ASP A 386 -18.64 1.45 11.90
N LEU A 387 -17.85 1.91 12.88
CA LEU A 387 -17.10 3.17 12.87
C LEU A 387 -15.58 2.90 12.83
N SER A 388 -15.15 1.70 12.43
CA SER A 388 -13.74 1.36 12.30
C SER A 388 -13.07 2.25 11.25
N ALA A 389 -11.96 2.88 11.64
CA ALA A 389 -11.17 3.77 10.80
C ALA A 389 -9.72 3.78 11.28
N THR A 390 -8.78 4.08 10.40
CA THR A 390 -7.36 4.33 10.72
C THR A 390 -7.20 5.71 11.35
N LEU A 391 -6.02 6.03 11.88
CA LEU A 391 -5.73 7.39 12.32
C LEU A 391 -4.23 7.66 12.26
N LEU A 392 -3.84 8.58 11.38
CA LEU A 392 -2.49 9.10 11.23
C LEU A 392 -2.48 10.53 11.76
N VAL A 393 -1.59 10.82 12.70
CA VAL A 393 -1.47 12.15 13.31
C VAL A 393 -0.03 12.63 13.23
N ALA A 394 0.16 13.88 12.83
CA ALA A 394 1.44 14.56 12.89
C ALA A 394 1.33 15.89 13.62
N VAL A 395 2.34 16.18 14.43
CA VAL A 395 2.56 17.50 15.04
C VAL A 395 3.90 18.04 14.57
N HIS A 396 3.91 19.28 14.13
CA HIS A 396 5.09 19.97 13.58
C HIS A 396 5.26 21.35 14.22
N THR A 397 6.50 21.73 14.48
CA THR A 397 6.87 23.11 14.80
C THR A 397 8.26 23.42 14.21
N THR A 398 8.63 24.69 14.24
CA THR A 398 9.96 25.16 13.82
C THR A 398 10.81 25.55 15.00
N VAL A 399 12.06 25.12 15.00
CA VAL A 399 13.04 25.36 16.04
C VAL A 399 14.30 25.94 15.42
N LYS A 400 14.95 26.88 16.11
CA LYS A 400 16.22 27.45 15.64
C LYS A 400 17.39 26.55 16.02
N TYR A 401 18.23 26.24 15.05
CA TYR A 401 19.49 25.53 15.26
C TYR A 401 20.54 26.07 14.31
N LYS A 402 21.67 26.52 14.86
CA LYS A 402 22.78 27.14 14.10
C LYS A 402 22.29 28.25 13.14
N ASP A 403 21.48 29.16 13.67
CA ASP A 403 20.85 30.29 12.96
C ASP A 403 19.91 29.92 11.81
N LYS A 404 19.52 28.64 11.68
CA LYS A 404 18.59 28.14 10.66
C LYS A 404 17.31 27.59 11.28
N ASP A 405 16.22 27.67 10.53
CA ASP A 405 14.93 27.10 10.92
C ASP A 405 14.90 25.60 10.56
N TYR A 406 14.93 24.77 11.60
CA TYR A 406 14.73 23.33 11.51
C TYR A 406 13.28 22.98 11.79
N SER A 407 12.77 21.95 11.12
CA SER A 407 11.47 21.38 11.45
C SER A 407 11.65 20.29 12.48
N PHE A 408 10.92 20.41 13.58
CA PHE A 408 10.74 19.34 14.56
C PHE A 408 9.32 18.79 14.39
N GLY A 409 9.16 17.49 14.51
CA GLY A 409 7.83 16.91 14.65
C GLY A 409 7.82 15.50 15.19
N LEU A 410 6.64 15.08 15.62
CA LEU A 410 6.32 13.69 15.95
C LEU A 410 5.14 13.26 15.08
N THR A 411 5.19 12.03 14.60
CA THR A 411 4.08 11.37 13.90
C THR A 411 3.68 10.13 14.69
N CYS A 412 2.40 9.77 14.67
CA CYS A 412 1.92 8.51 15.22
C CYS A 412 0.77 7.99 14.36
N GLN A 413 0.75 6.67 14.12
CA GLN A 413 -0.17 6.03 13.18
C GLN A 413 -0.78 4.78 13.81
N VAL A 414 -2.08 4.60 13.60
CA VAL A 414 -2.82 3.35 13.81
C VAL A 414 -3.52 3.00 12.51
N GLY A 415 -3.23 1.82 11.95
CA GLY A 415 -3.72 1.39 10.65
C GLY A 415 -2.72 1.62 9.50
N ASP A 416 -3.20 1.43 8.28
CA ASP A 416 -2.44 1.60 7.04
C ASP A 416 -2.37 3.10 6.63
N GLY A 417 -2.04 3.39 5.37
CA GLY A 417 -1.64 4.71 4.93
C GLY A 417 -0.18 5.03 5.25
N MET A 418 0.25 6.25 4.93
CA MET A 418 1.67 6.61 5.03
C MET A 418 1.90 8.07 5.42
N THR A 419 2.90 8.27 6.28
CA THR A 419 3.47 9.59 6.55
C THR A 419 4.93 9.63 6.09
N ALA A 420 5.32 10.64 5.32
CA ALA A 420 6.69 10.81 4.86
C ALA A 420 7.09 12.29 4.81
N SER A 421 8.40 12.53 4.89
CA SER A 421 8.97 13.86 4.66
C SER A 421 10.01 13.84 3.55
N VAL A 422 10.11 14.95 2.83
CA VAL A 422 11.20 15.24 1.88
C VAL A 422 12.01 16.39 2.45
N ASP A 423 13.32 16.19 2.62
CA ASP A 423 14.21 17.25 3.12
C ASP A 423 14.66 18.23 2.02
N THR A 424 15.28 19.36 2.41
CA THR A 424 15.81 20.36 1.47
C THR A 424 16.97 19.87 0.60
N THR A 425 17.45 18.65 0.81
CA THR A 425 18.47 17.99 -0.03
C THR A 425 17.87 16.89 -0.92
N GLY A 426 16.54 16.73 -0.93
CA GLY A 426 15.83 15.77 -1.77
C GLY A 426 15.90 14.33 -1.26
N ASN A 427 16.11 14.10 0.04
CA ASN A 427 15.99 12.77 0.62
C ASN A 427 14.58 12.54 1.18
N LEU A 428 14.07 11.34 0.94
CA LEU A 428 12.83 10.84 1.53
C LEU A 428 13.12 10.21 2.90
N ARG A 429 12.21 10.40 3.85
CA ARG A 429 12.16 9.64 5.11
C ARG A 429 10.73 9.27 5.42
N LEU A 430 10.46 7.97 5.57
CA LEU A 430 9.20 7.46 6.09
C LEU A 430 9.12 7.76 7.59
N LEU A 431 7.96 8.20 8.03
CA LEU A 431 7.65 8.63 9.40
C LEU A 431 6.44 7.85 9.93
N GLY A 432 6.32 6.59 9.53
CA GLY A 432 5.25 5.70 9.90
C GLY A 432 5.59 4.29 9.40
N ILE A 433 5.01 3.30 10.07
CA ILE A 433 4.99 1.92 9.60
C ILE A 433 3.53 1.52 9.61
N PRO A 434 2.94 1.15 8.46
CA PRO A 434 1.55 0.72 8.39
C PRO A 434 1.31 -0.44 9.36
N ASP A 435 0.14 -0.48 9.98
CA ASP A 435 -0.35 -1.70 10.59
C ASP A 435 -1.00 -2.54 9.50
N SER A 436 -0.53 -3.77 9.38
CA SER A 436 -1.10 -4.76 8.50
C SER A 436 -1.25 -6.04 9.34
N GLY A 437 -2.46 -6.60 9.27
CA GLY A 437 -2.98 -7.58 10.22
C GLY A 437 -2.37 -8.97 10.06
N GLU A 438 -2.89 -9.96 10.81
CA GLU A 438 -2.37 -11.35 10.79
C GLU A 438 -2.61 -12.09 9.47
N PHE A 439 -3.36 -11.48 8.55
CA PHE A 439 -3.57 -11.91 7.18
C PHE A 439 -3.42 -10.70 6.25
N SER A 440 -2.82 -10.89 5.09
CA SER A 440 -2.73 -9.79 4.13
C SER A 440 -4.09 -9.35 3.65
N GLY A 441 -4.23 -8.03 3.64
CA GLY A 441 -5.47 -7.32 3.39
C GLY A 441 -6.27 -7.01 4.66
N GLU A 442 -5.80 -7.36 5.85
CA GLU A 442 -6.44 -6.93 7.11
C GLU A 442 -5.79 -5.65 7.63
N THR A 443 -6.54 -4.56 7.72
CA THR A 443 -6.10 -3.30 8.30
C THR A 443 -6.46 -3.25 9.77
N ASP A 444 -5.51 -2.86 10.64
CA ASP A 444 -5.84 -2.60 12.02
C ASP A 444 -6.46 -1.21 12.19
N PHE A 445 -7.57 -1.13 12.94
CA PHE A 445 -8.30 0.11 13.12
C PHE A 445 -8.07 0.73 14.49
N LEU A 446 -8.38 2.02 14.63
CA LEU A 446 -8.41 2.75 15.90
C LEU A 446 -9.29 2.05 16.95
N THR A 447 -10.29 1.30 16.50
CA THR A 447 -11.21 0.52 17.35
C THR A 447 -10.60 -0.75 17.96
N THR A 448 -9.39 -1.14 17.53
CA THR A 448 -8.63 -2.29 18.07
C THR A 448 -7.87 -1.84 19.32
N LYS A 449 -8.30 -2.30 20.51
CA LYS A 449 -7.80 -1.80 21.80
C LYS A 449 -6.29 -1.98 21.97
N GLU A 450 -5.76 -3.09 21.48
CA GLU A 450 -4.34 -3.45 21.54
C GLU A 450 -3.47 -2.40 20.84
N LYS A 451 -4.01 -1.69 19.84
CA LYS A 451 -3.28 -0.64 19.12
C LYS A 451 -3.15 0.66 19.90
N LEU A 452 -3.98 0.85 20.93
CA LEU A 452 -3.94 2.01 21.83
C LEU A 452 -3.06 1.78 23.06
N GLU A 453 -2.50 0.57 23.20
CA GLU A 453 -1.57 0.27 24.29
C GLU A 453 -0.32 1.14 24.17
N PRO A 454 0.23 1.65 25.29
CA PRO A 454 1.38 2.56 25.26
C PRO A 454 2.56 2.02 24.44
N GLU A 455 2.85 0.73 24.56
CA GLU A 455 3.96 0.09 23.85
C GLU A 455 3.76 0.07 22.33
N ASN A 456 2.52 -0.10 21.86
CA ASN A 456 2.21 -0.04 20.43
C ASN A 456 2.34 1.40 19.91
N LEU A 457 1.67 2.36 20.58
CA LEU A 457 1.73 3.76 20.18
C LEU A 457 3.16 4.30 20.15
N MET A 458 4.01 3.90 21.11
CA MET A 458 5.43 4.24 21.11
C MET A 458 6.17 3.71 19.89
N ARG A 459 5.97 2.44 19.54
CA ARG A 459 6.58 1.82 18.34
C ARG A 459 6.11 2.48 17.05
N LYS A 460 4.88 3.00 17.04
CA LYS A 460 4.30 3.74 15.92
C LYS A 460 4.58 5.23 15.97
N THR A 461 5.38 5.73 16.94
CA THR A 461 5.68 7.16 17.07
C THR A 461 7.09 7.50 16.58
N PHE A 462 7.18 8.27 15.50
CA PHE A 462 8.44 8.63 14.85
C PHE A 462 8.78 10.10 15.07
N PRO A 463 9.94 10.42 15.68
CA PRO A 463 10.44 11.78 15.73
C PRO A 463 11.20 12.17 14.46
N TYR A 464 11.15 13.46 14.13
CA TYR A 464 12.04 14.03 13.13
C TYR A 464 12.56 15.42 13.49
N PHE A 465 13.77 15.70 13.01
CA PHE A 465 14.45 16.99 13.15
C PHE A 465 15.39 17.26 11.97
N TRP A 466 14.90 17.98 10.96
CA TRP A 466 15.66 18.40 9.78
C TRP A 466 14.91 19.50 9.04
N PRO A 467 15.56 20.27 8.15
CA PRO A 467 14.84 21.18 7.26
C PRO A 467 14.04 20.39 6.23
N ILE A 468 12.71 20.40 6.33
CA ILE A 468 11.82 19.78 5.35
C ILE A 468 11.46 20.75 4.21
N ARG A 469 11.34 20.20 3.00
CA ARG A 469 10.57 20.78 1.89
C ARG A 469 9.10 20.42 1.99
N ALA A 470 8.80 19.18 2.37
CA ALA A 470 7.43 18.71 2.53
C ALA A 470 7.31 17.67 3.64
N LEU A 471 6.18 17.69 4.35
CA LEU A 471 5.64 16.60 5.15
C LEU A 471 4.31 16.22 4.51
N MET A 472 4.17 14.96 4.10
CA MET A 472 3.02 14.41 3.40
C MET A 472 2.40 13.31 4.26
N ILE A 473 1.11 13.40 4.54
CA ILE A 473 0.34 12.42 5.32
C ILE A 473 -0.86 12.03 4.47
N MET A 474 -1.06 10.73 4.27
CA MET A 474 -2.06 10.24 3.31
C MET A 474 -2.64 8.88 3.70
N THR A 475 -3.85 8.62 3.20
CA THR A 475 -4.46 7.28 3.21
C THR A 475 -3.79 6.37 2.17
N ASP A 476 -4.02 5.07 2.28
CA ASP A 476 -3.52 4.05 1.36
C ASP A 476 -3.99 4.29 -0.09
N GLY A 477 -5.18 4.84 -0.28
CA GLY A 477 -5.69 5.25 -1.60
C GLY A 477 -4.78 6.19 -2.38
N VAL A 478 -3.89 6.94 -1.70
CA VAL A 478 -2.79 7.68 -2.34
C VAL A 478 -1.45 6.94 -2.20
N ALA A 479 -1.15 6.37 -1.03
CA ALA A 479 0.15 5.76 -0.76
C ALA A 479 0.47 4.60 -1.73
N ASP A 480 -0.53 3.80 -2.10
CA ASP A 480 -0.39 2.59 -2.92
C ASP A 480 -0.01 2.87 -4.37
N ASP A 481 -0.40 4.03 -4.91
CA ASP A 481 0.03 4.50 -6.23
C ASP A 481 1.56 4.64 -6.33
N TYR A 482 2.22 4.78 -5.17
CA TYR A 482 3.63 5.03 -5.02
C TYR A 482 4.38 3.88 -4.33
N PHE A 483 3.82 2.66 -4.31
CA PHE A 483 4.53 1.51 -3.75
C PHE A 483 5.74 1.05 -4.62
N PRO A 484 6.86 0.57 -4.07
CA PRO A 484 7.23 0.68 -2.66
C PRO A 484 7.39 2.16 -2.28
N ASN A 485 6.86 2.52 -1.11
CA ASN A 485 6.75 3.90 -0.66
C ASN A 485 8.11 4.60 -0.59
N ASP A 486 9.19 3.85 -0.35
CA ASP A 486 10.57 4.29 -0.57
C ASP A 486 11.17 3.58 -1.80
N PRO A 487 11.58 4.30 -2.86
CA PRO A 487 11.61 5.76 -3.00
C PRO A 487 10.33 6.35 -3.62
N GLY A 488 9.25 5.60 -3.78
CA GLY A 488 8.08 6.03 -4.56
C GLY A 488 7.44 7.34 -4.10
N LEU A 489 7.41 7.65 -2.80
CA LEU A 489 6.90 8.93 -2.30
C LEU A 489 7.77 10.14 -2.64
N LEU A 490 9.03 9.92 -3.05
CA LEU A 490 9.84 10.98 -3.65
C LEU A 490 9.25 11.42 -5.01
N ARG A 491 8.69 10.47 -5.78
CA ARG A 491 7.96 10.75 -7.02
C ARG A 491 6.69 11.55 -6.73
N LEU A 492 5.94 11.23 -5.67
CA LEU A 492 4.75 12.00 -5.27
C LEU A 492 5.08 13.48 -5.09
N TYR A 493 6.13 13.83 -4.35
CA TYR A 493 6.54 15.23 -4.21
C TYR A 493 6.82 15.90 -5.57
N GLY A 494 7.54 15.20 -6.45
CA GLY A 494 7.80 15.69 -7.81
C GLY A 494 6.52 15.89 -8.63
N ASP A 495 5.59 14.93 -8.59
CA ASP A 495 4.30 14.98 -9.29
C ASP A 495 3.48 16.20 -8.81
N LEU A 496 3.45 16.45 -7.50
CA LEU A 496 2.74 17.61 -6.94
C LEU A 496 3.31 18.95 -7.43
N VAL A 497 4.63 19.05 -7.58
CA VAL A 497 5.28 20.26 -8.13
C VAL A 497 5.05 20.38 -9.64
N LEU A 498 5.22 19.29 -10.40
CA LEU A 498 5.06 19.29 -11.86
C LEU A 498 3.62 19.59 -12.31
N ASN A 499 2.63 19.19 -11.51
CA ASN A 499 1.22 19.50 -11.73
C ASN A 499 0.81 20.87 -11.13
N GLY A 500 1.76 21.60 -10.55
CA GLY A 500 1.57 22.95 -10.04
C GLY A 500 0.70 23.08 -8.80
N ILE A 501 0.54 21.99 -8.04
CA ILE A 501 -0.17 21.92 -6.76
C ILE A 501 0.71 22.53 -5.66
N ILE A 502 1.98 22.13 -5.62
CA ILE A 502 3.01 22.73 -4.78
C ILE A 502 3.77 23.78 -5.61
N ASP A 503 4.02 24.93 -5.01
CA ASP A 503 4.80 26.01 -5.61
C ASP A 503 6.19 26.11 -4.98
N ILE A 504 7.18 26.50 -5.77
CA ILE A 504 8.54 26.78 -5.32
C ILE A 504 8.92 28.19 -5.79
N LYS A 505 9.36 29.02 -4.86
CA LYS A 505 9.66 30.45 -5.05
C LYS A 505 11.16 30.71 -4.89
N GLY A 506 11.59 31.83 -5.45
CA GLY A 506 12.96 32.33 -5.32
C GLY A 506 13.94 31.83 -6.39
N ILE A 507 13.43 31.16 -7.44
CA ILE A 507 14.22 30.67 -8.56
C ILE A 507 13.83 31.48 -9.80
N ASP A 508 14.83 32.07 -10.45
CA ASP A 508 14.61 32.86 -11.65
C ASP A 508 14.77 32.02 -12.93
N LYS A 509 14.42 32.64 -14.05
CA LYS A 509 14.47 31.99 -15.37
C LYS A 509 15.90 31.62 -15.78
N GLU A 510 16.91 32.41 -15.39
CA GLU A 510 18.31 32.16 -15.76
C GLU A 510 18.84 30.92 -15.04
N GLU A 511 18.48 30.74 -13.76
CA GLU A 511 18.80 29.54 -13.00
C GLU A 511 18.17 28.28 -13.61
N ILE A 512 16.91 28.36 -14.04
CA ILE A 512 16.23 27.27 -14.75
C ILE A 512 16.94 26.92 -16.06
N GLU A 513 17.23 27.91 -16.91
CA GLU A 513 17.91 27.70 -18.20
C GLU A 513 19.32 27.12 -18.01
N LYS A 514 20.05 27.57 -16.98
CA LYS A 514 21.34 27.00 -16.61
C LYS A 514 21.23 25.54 -16.18
N ALA A 515 20.25 25.19 -15.35
CA ALA A 515 20.04 23.81 -14.91
C ALA A 515 19.68 22.88 -16.09
N LEU A 516 18.87 23.35 -17.04
CA LEU A 516 18.50 22.57 -18.22
C LEU A 516 19.68 22.32 -19.18
N SER A 517 20.61 23.27 -19.29
CA SER A 517 21.73 23.22 -20.25
C SER A 517 22.62 21.98 -20.18
N VAL A 518 22.59 21.26 -19.05
CA VAL A 518 23.36 20.03 -18.81
C VAL A 518 22.51 18.75 -18.89
N THR A 519 21.25 18.86 -19.32
CA THR A 519 20.31 17.73 -19.45
C THR A 519 20.05 17.39 -20.92
N LYS A 520 19.28 16.33 -21.18
CA LYS A 520 18.84 15.98 -22.55
C LYS A 520 17.84 16.96 -23.15
N LEU A 521 17.10 17.71 -22.32
CA LEU A 521 16.23 18.81 -22.77
C LEU A 521 16.88 20.13 -22.36
N THR A 522 17.69 20.68 -23.25
CA THR A 522 18.58 21.80 -22.98
C THR A 522 17.88 23.15 -22.87
N THR A 523 16.63 23.25 -23.32
CA THR A 523 15.87 24.51 -23.34
C THR A 523 14.43 24.35 -22.82
N LEU A 524 13.85 25.45 -22.33
CA LEU A 524 12.43 25.49 -21.94
C LEU A 524 11.48 25.12 -23.09
N GLU A 525 11.84 25.45 -24.33
CA GLU A 525 11.01 25.11 -25.50
C GLU A 525 11.01 23.60 -25.80
N GLU A 526 12.13 22.91 -25.55
CA GLU A 526 12.19 21.45 -25.62
C GLU A 526 11.36 20.81 -24.51
N VAL A 527 11.42 21.34 -23.28
CA VAL A 527 10.60 20.87 -22.15
C VAL A 527 9.10 21.05 -22.42
N LYS A 528 8.68 22.20 -22.95
CA LYS A 528 7.28 22.45 -23.30
C LYS A 528 6.74 21.40 -24.29
N LYS A 529 7.55 21.05 -25.30
CA LYS A 529 7.19 20.05 -26.34
C LYS A 529 7.31 18.60 -25.86
N ALA A 530 8.07 18.35 -24.80
CA ALA A 530 8.25 17.01 -24.27
C ALA A 530 6.97 16.49 -23.62
N ASP A 531 6.71 15.21 -23.83
CA ASP A 531 5.60 14.51 -23.20
C ASP A 531 6.09 13.61 -22.06
N TYR A 532 5.56 13.83 -20.86
CA TYR A 532 5.88 13.12 -19.64
C TYR A 532 4.65 12.98 -18.72
N HIS A 533 3.44 12.96 -19.29
CA HIS A 533 2.22 12.69 -18.53
C HIS A 533 1.89 11.19 -18.43
N ASN A 534 1.10 10.84 -17.42
CA ASN A 534 0.27 9.65 -17.35
C ASN A 534 -1.18 10.04 -17.66
N ASP A 535 -1.93 9.06 -18.16
CA ASP A 535 -3.35 9.21 -18.38
C ASP A 535 -4.11 8.96 -17.08
N GLY A 536 -4.53 10.04 -16.45
CA GLY A 536 -5.54 10.01 -15.41
C GLY A 536 -6.93 9.85 -16.03
N GLU A 537 -7.88 9.41 -15.22
CA GLU A 537 -9.28 9.30 -15.57
C GLU A 537 -10.13 9.83 -14.41
N GLN A 538 -11.00 10.78 -14.72
CA GLN A 538 -11.94 11.38 -13.80
C GLN A 538 -13.36 10.92 -14.12
N ILE A 539 -14.09 10.46 -13.10
CA ILE A 539 -15.48 10.01 -13.21
C ILE A 539 -16.40 11.07 -12.60
N THR A 540 -17.30 11.63 -13.42
CA THR A 540 -18.24 12.69 -13.02
C THR A 540 -19.66 12.37 -13.46
N LYS A 541 -20.64 13.13 -12.95
CA LYS A 541 -22.04 13.09 -13.42
C LYS A 541 -22.22 13.41 -14.92
N HIS A 542 -21.20 13.97 -15.58
CA HIS A 542 -21.22 14.31 -17.00
C HIS A 542 -20.48 13.28 -17.87
N GLY A 543 -20.00 12.19 -17.29
CA GLY A 543 -19.24 11.15 -17.96
C GLY A 543 -17.82 11.00 -17.43
N ALA A 544 -17.08 10.10 -18.08
CA ALA A 544 -15.68 9.83 -17.80
C ALA A 544 -14.78 10.69 -18.71
N PHE A 545 -13.72 11.24 -18.14
CA PHE A 545 -12.78 12.09 -18.85
C PHE A 545 -11.34 11.64 -18.61
N ARG A 546 -10.54 11.64 -19.67
CA ARG A 546 -9.09 11.46 -19.60
C ARG A 546 -8.41 12.79 -19.28
N ILE A 547 -7.60 12.79 -18.22
CA ILE A 547 -6.87 13.95 -17.72
C ILE A 547 -5.36 13.65 -17.76
N PRO A 548 -4.54 14.39 -18.54
CA PRO A 548 -3.10 14.22 -18.50
C PRO A 548 -2.53 14.74 -17.18
N VAL A 549 -1.86 13.86 -16.43
CA VAL A 549 -1.22 14.16 -15.14
C VAL A 549 0.29 14.02 -15.29
N GLN A 550 1.05 15.08 -15.01
CA GLN A 550 2.51 15.06 -15.17
C GLN A 550 3.16 14.07 -14.20
N SER A 551 4.20 13.36 -14.67
CA SER A 551 4.88 12.31 -13.93
C SER A 551 6.37 12.61 -13.81
N ALA A 552 6.88 12.67 -12.57
CA ALA A 552 8.25 13.05 -12.27
C ALA A 552 9.29 12.02 -12.74
N ASP A 553 8.95 10.73 -12.71
CA ASP A 553 9.79 9.65 -13.25
C ASP A 553 9.97 9.77 -14.77
N LYS A 554 8.88 9.96 -15.53
CA LYS A 554 8.92 10.18 -16.98
C LYS A 554 9.67 11.46 -17.31
N PHE A 555 9.47 12.52 -16.53
CA PHE A 555 10.19 13.77 -16.76
C PHE A 555 11.69 13.62 -16.50
N ALA A 556 12.10 12.94 -15.42
CA ALA A 556 13.49 12.62 -15.15
C ALA A 556 14.11 11.80 -16.29
N GLU A 557 13.39 10.80 -16.81
CA GLU A 557 13.82 10.01 -17.97
C GLU A 557 14.05 10.89 -19.21
N LYS A 558 13.12 11.81 -19.51
CA LYS A 558 13.25 12.76 -20.63
C LYS A 558 14.46 13.68 -20.48
N LEU A 559 14.77 14.12 -19.25
CA LEU A 559 15.98 14.90 -18.95
C LEU A 559 17.26 14.05 -18.96
N GLY A 560 17.14 12.72 -18.90
CA GLY A 560 18.28 11.81 -18.76
C GLY A 560 18.88 11.79 -17.37
N LEU A 561 18.06 11.97 -16.33
CA LEU A 561 18.42 12.02 -14.93
C LEU A 561 17.77 10.87 -14.14
N SER A 562 18.31 10.58 -12.96
CA SER A 562 17.58 9.79 -11.97
C SER A 562 16.44 10.63 -11.35
N LEU A 563 15.42 9.97 -10.80
CA LEU A 563 14.37 10.65 -10.02
C LEU A 563 14.97 11.46 -8.86
N GLN A 564 15.98 10.90 -8.18
CA GLN A 564 16.61 11.56 -7.04
C GLN A 564 17.34 12.85 -7.46
N ASP A 565 17.99 12.86 -8.62
CA ASP A 565 18.68 14.05 -9.13
C ASP A 565 17.70 15.14 -9.60
N LEU A 566 16.55 14.74 -10.17
CA LEU A 566 15.47 15.68 -10.45
C LEU A 566 14.97 16.36 -9.16
N ILE A 567 14.72 15.58 -8.11
CA ILE A 567 14.13 16.09 -6.85
C ILE A 567 15.12 16.93 -6.04
N LYS A 568 16.42 16.68 -6.20
CA LYS A 568 17.49 17.55 -5.71
C LYS A 568 17.54 18.92 -6.39
N SER A 569 16.91 19.06 -7.56
CA SER A 569 16.96 20.26 -8.39
C SER A 569 15.59 20.95 -8.50
N PRO A 570 15.30 21.91 -7.61
CA PRO A 570 14.12 22.76 -7.67
C PRO A 570 13.93 23.46 -9.02
N SER A 571 15.03 23.91 -9.63
CA SER A 571 15.01 24.60 -10.92
C SER A 571 14.55 23.68 -12.06
N LEU A 572 14.95 22.40 -12.03
CA LEU A 572 14.45 21.42 -12.99
C LEU A 572 12.99 21.05 -12.74
N LEU A 573 12.58 20.89 -11.47
CA LEU A 573 11.17 20.67 -11.13
C LEU A 573 10.27 21.82 -11.63
N LEU A 574 10.69 23.07 -11.43
CA LEU A 574 9.96 24.23 -11.93
C LEU A 574 9.95 24.30 -13.47
N ALA A 575 11.03 23.88 -14.13
CA ALA A 575 11.09 23.82 -15.59
C ALA A 575 10.02 22.89 -16.18
N GLY A 576 9.79 21.75 -15.52
CA GLY A 576 8.82 20.74 -15.95
C GLY A 576 7.37 21.03 -15.58
N ARG A 577 7.10 22.09 -14.83
CA ARG A 577 5.74 22.42 -14.38
C ARG A 577 4.81 22.68 -15.55
N LYS A 578 3.66 22.00 -15.57
CA LYS A 578 2.56 22.23 -16.51
C LYS A 578 1.25 22.42 -15.74
N LYS A 579 0.31 23.14 -16.36
CA LYS A 579 -1.03 23.35 -15.82
C LYS A 579 -1.81 22.03 -15.88
N LEU A 580 -2.60 21.75 -14.84
CA LEU A 580 -3.59 20.67 -14.88
C LEU A 580 -4.68 21.01 -15.90
N VAL A 581 -4.90 20.10 -16.85
CA VAL A 581 -5.92 20.27 -17.90
C VAL A 581 -7.32 20.23 -17.27
N GLY A 582 -8.18 21.16 -17.68
CA GLY A 582 -9.57 21.26 -17.19
C GLY A 582 -9.76 22.03 -15.88
N ILE A 583 -8.68 22.51 -15.23
CA ILE A 583 -8.80 23.37 -14.05
C ILE A 583 -8.70 24.86 -14.41
N LYS A 584 -9.42 25.70 -13.66
CA LYS A 584 -9.35 27.16 -13.78
C LYS A 584 -7.94 27.66 -13.43
N GLU A 585 -7.49 28.72 -14.10
CA GLU A 585 -6.14 29.25 -13.90
C GLU A 585 -5.95 29.83 -12.48
N GLU A 586 -7.00 30.48 -12.00
CA GLU A 586 -7.11 31.07 -10.67
C GLU A 586 -7.37 30.06 -9.53
N ALA A 587 -7.45 28.76 -9.84
CA ALA A 587 -7.70 27.73 -8.84
C ALA A 587 -6.59 27.70 -7.77
N GLY A 588 -7.02 27.68 -6.51
CA GLY A 588 -6.14 27.55 -5.35
C GLY A 588 -5.39 26.21 -5.33
N PRO A 589 -4.30 26.10 -4.55
CA PRO A 589 -3.54 24.85 -4.45
C PRO A 589 -4.37 23.68 -3.88
N GLU A 590 -5.32 23.95 -2.99
CA GLU A 590 -6.30 22.98 -2.47
C GLU A 590 -7.23 22.44 -3.55
N GLU A 591 -7.70 23.31 -4.46
CA GLU A 591 -8.58 22.89 -5.55
C GLU A 591 -7.81 22.09 -6.60
N LYS A 592 -6.55 22.48 -6.85
CA LYS A 592 -5.61 21.72 -7.69
C LYS A 592 -5.33 20.33 -7.10
N LEU A 593 -5.08 20.25 -5.79
CA LEU A 593 -4.87 18.98 -5.10
C LEU A 593 -6.11 18.10 -5.19
N ARG A 594 -7.29 18.63 -4.87
CA ARG A 594 -8.57 17.91 -4.99
C ARG A 594 -8.79 17.37 -6.41
N TYR A 595 -8.59 18.22 -7.42
CA TYR A 595 -8.77 17.85 -8.82
C TYR A 595 -7.77 16.76 -9.24
N TRP A 596 -6.53 16.85 -8.78
CA TRP A 596 -5.50 15.85 -9.03
C TRP A 596 -5.83 14.50 -8.38
N LEU A 597 -6.26 14.49 -7.10
CA LEU A 597 -6.70 13.27 -6.42
C LEU A 597 -7.86 12.58 -7.14
N ASP A 598 -8.78 13.35 -7.71
CA ASP A 598 -9.95 12.85 -8.44
C ASP A 598 -9.63 12.36 -9.86
N SER A 599 -8.42 12.63 -10.36
CA SER A 599 -8.02 12.32 -11.74
C SER A 599 -6.95 11.22 -11.81
N TYR A 600 -6.08 11.13 -10.82
CA TYR A 600 -4.89 10.28 -10.86
C TYR A 600 -5.14 8.97 -10.13
N TYR A 601 -4.92 7.83 -10.80
CA TYR A 601 -5.07 6.49 -10.22
C TYR A 601 -4.06 5.57 -10.88
N VAL A 602 -3.27 4.83 -10.11
CA VAL A 602 -2.34 3.83 -10.62
C VAL A 602 -2.58 2.52 -9.88
N ARG A 603 -2.17 1.40 -10.47
CA ARG A 603 -2.14 0.08 -9.81
C ARG A 603 -3.48 -0.46 -9.27
N GLY A 604 -4.60 0.13 -9.69
CA GLY A 604 -5.91 -0.30 -9.20
C GLY A 604 -6.28 0.26 -7.82
N SER A 605 -5.59 1.29 -7.34
CA SER A 605 -6.12 2.12 -6.25
C SER A 605 -7.41 2.79 -6.76
N PHE A 606 -8.55 2.30 -6.29
CA PHE A 606 -9.88 2.84 -6.63
C PHE A 606 -10.62 3.37 -5.41
N ASP A 607 -9.97 3.29 -4.24
CA ASP A 607 -10.51 3.71 -2.97
C ASP A 607 -10.58 5.23 -2.87
N ASP A 608 -11.14 5.72 -1.76
CA ASP A 608 -11.07 7.12 -1.39
C ASP A 608 -9.62 7.59 -1.22
N ARG A 609 -9.42 8.88 -1.46
CA ARG A 609 -8.08 9.43 -1.57
C ARG A 609 -7.97 10.67 -0.73
N THR A 610 -7.09 10.64 0.26
CA THR A 610 -6.81 11.77 1.13
C THR A 610 -5.32 12.05 1.21
N LEU A 611 -4.96 13.32 1.04
CA LEU A 611 -3.59 13.79 1.16
C LEU A 611 -3.57 15.16 1.83
N VAL A 612 -2.74 15.29 2.87
CA VAL A 612 -2.39 16.58 3.49
C VAL A 612 -0.89 16.80 3.37
N VAL A 613 -0.52 18.00 2.90
CA VAL A 613 0.87 18.39 2.68
C VAL A 613 1.18 19.71 3.36
N LEU A 614 2.10 19.66 4.33
CA LEU A 614 2.81 20.84 4.82
C LEU A 614 4.07 21.02 3.98
N TYR A 615 4.17 22.10 3.21
CA TYR A 615 5.32 22.34 2.34
C TYR A 615 5.93 23.72 2.51
N ARG A 616 7.20 23.84 2.14
CA ARG A 616 7.98 25.07 2.12
C ARG A 616 7.96 25.68 0.73
N GLU A 617 7.58 26.95 0.60
CA GLU A 617 7.58 27.66 -0.69
C GLU A 617 8.96 28.24 -1.05
N GLU A 618 9.76 28.67 -0.07
CA GLU A 618 11.08 29.27 -0.32
C GLU A 618 12.18 28.24 -0.09
N ASP A 619 12.93 27.86 -1.12
CA ASP A 619 13.99 26.84 -0.99
C ASP A 619 15.35 27.43 -0.55
N ILE A 620 15.35 28.68 -0.07
CA ILE A 620 16.55 29.37 0.40
C ILE A 620 16.74 29.06 1.89
N LEU A 621 17.80 28.30 2.21
CA LEU A 621 18.27 28.06 3.58
C LEU A 621 18.91 29.29 4.22
#